data_AF-F2K4L7-F1
#
_entry.id   AF-F2K4L7-F1
#
_cell.length_a   1.000
_cell.length_b   1.000
_cell.length_c   1.000
_cell.angle_alpha   90.00
_cell.angle_beta   90.00
_cell.angle_gamma   90.00
#
_symmetry.space_group_name_H-M   'P 1'
#
loop_
_entity.id
_entity.type
_entity.pdbx_description
1 polymer ?
#
loop_
_entity_poly.entity_id
_entity_poly.type
_entity_poly.pdbx_seq_one_letter_code
_entity_poly.pdbx_strand_id
1 'polypeptide(L)'
;MRTKFAAIIAASLFATAANANTFEGSLSNESVKVDVSLSQQTYFLDVGGMYHTDDGSYGYVGAHIEDIETSKDYPLQIGLGVRFIAVDADAGGDDTGVAVGLGGFYRYTFPKANRFSLYGSLYYSPEVLSFENVENLWQGEVRGEYKTLKNARVFLRYGQTSVEFDNRNDAVDMNQGIGLGVVADF
;
A
#
# COMPACT_ATOMS: atom_id res chain seq x y z
N MET A 1 31.89 -8.01 5.59
CA MET A 1 31.40 -7.57 4.25
C MET A 1 30.15 -8.38 3.95
N ARG A 2 28.98 -7.75 3.94
CA ARG A 2 27.72 -8.41 3.60
C ARG A 2 27.02 -7.62 2.50
N THR A 3 26.46 -8.37 1.59
CA THR A 3 26.40 -8.14 0.16
C THR A 3 25.28 -7.16 -0.20
N LYS A 4 25.60 -6.09 -0.92
CA LYS A 4 24.64 -5.15 -1.51
C LYS A 4 23.99 -5.81 -2.72
N PHE A 5 22.82 -6.43 -2.57
CA PHE A 5 22.10 -7.10 -3.66
C PHE A 5 20.65 -6.63 -3.86
N ALA A 6 20.26 -5.44 -3.37
CA ALA A 6 18.87 -4.99 -3.40
C ALA A 6 18.54 -3.88 -4.43
N ALA A 7 19.41 -3.58 -5.41
CA ALA A 7 19.21 -2.42 -6.29
C ALA A 7 18.83 -2.73 -7.76
N ILE A 8 18.74 -3.99 -8.17
CA ILE A 8 18.68 -4.32 -9.61
C ILE A 8 17.27 -4.63 -10.13
N ILE A 9 16.28 -4.92 -9.28
CA ILE A 9 14.92 -5.28 -9.74
C ILE A 9 14.07 -4.03 -10.10
N ALA A 10 14.43 -2.84 -9.60
CA ALA A 10 13.68 -1.61 -9.91
C ALA A 10 13.85 -1.15 -11.38
N ALA A 11 14.95 -1.49 -12.06
CA ALA A 11 15.27 -0.90 -13.36
C ALA A 11 14.58 -1.57 -14.56
N SER A 12 14.17 -2.85 -14.47
CA SER A 12 13.62 -3.61 -15.59
C SER A 12 12.13 -3.43 -15.84
N LEU A 13 11.40 -2.76 -14.93
CA LEU A 13 9.97 -2.44 -15.08
C LEU A 13 9.71 -1.08 -15.74
N PHE A 14 10.77 -0.30 -16.06
CA PHE A 14 10.63 1.02 -16.68
C PHE A 14 10.38 1.00 -18.19
N ALA A 15 10.33 -0.19 -18.81
CA ALA A 15 10.00 -0.31 -20.22
C ALA A 15 8.55 -0.79 -20.38
N THR A 16 7.71 0.10 -20.92
CA THR A 16 6.38 -0.15 -21.51
C THR A 16 5.16 -0.11 -20.58
N ALA A 17 4.58 1.08 -20.44
CA ALA A 17 3.13 1.30 -20.56
C ALA A 17 2.84 2.81 -20.61
N ALA A 18 2.28 3.30 -21.72
CA ALA A 18 1.68 4.63 -21.83
C ALA A 18 0.30 4.70 -21.11
N ASN A 19 0.16 3.94 -20.02
CA ASN A 19 -1.03 3.86 -19.18
C ASN A 19 -0.65 4.53 -17.85
N ALA A 20 -1.61 5.18 -17.18
CA ALA A 20 -1.35 5.97 -15.98
C ALA A 20 -0.60 5.13 -14.92
N ASN A 21 0.70 5.35 -14.84
CA ASN A 21 1.59 4.68 -13.90
C ASN A 21 1.87 5.68 -12.78
N THR A 22 1.56 5.32 -11.56
CA THR A 22 1.88 6.15 -10.40
C THR A 22 2.99 5.50 -9.60
N PHE A 23 4.03 6.26 -9.33
CA PHE A 23 5.07 5.88 -8.39
C PHE A 23 4.85 6.63 -7.09
N GLU A 24 4.96 5.92 -5.98
CA GLU A 24 4.83 6.47 -4.65
C GLU A 24 6.01 6.06 -3.78
N GLY A 25 6.50 7.03 -3.00
CA GLY A 25 7.44 6.77 -1.92
C GLY A 25 7.04 7.53 -0.67
N SER A 26 7.07 6.88 0.48
CA SER A 26 6.84 7.50 1.77
C SER A 26 7.84 7.04 2.82
N LEU A 27 8.11 7.92 3.77
CA LEU A 27 9.03 7.71 4.88
C LEU A 27 8.36 8.14 6.18
N SER A 28 8.65 7.42 7.25
CA SER A 28 8.36 7.78 8.63
C SER A 28 9.66 7.80 9.44
N ASN A 29 9.58 7.92 10.75
CA ASN A 29 10.76 7.87 11.62
C ASN A 29 11.44 6.49 11.59
N GLU A 30 10.67 5.40 11.48
CA GLU A 30 11.20 4.03 11.53
C GLU A 30 10.97 3.21 10.24
N SER A 31 10.20 3.72 9.27
CA SER A 31 9.83 2.95 8.08
C SER A 31 9.96 3.68 6.75
N VAL A 32 10.20 2.91 5.70
CA VAL A 32 10.16 3.34 4.29
C VAL A 32 9.19 2.46 3.54
N LYS A 33 8.33 3.07 2.72
CA LYS A 33 7.36 2.38 1.87
C LYS A 33 7.46 2.89 0.44
N VAL A 34 7.40 1.98 -0.51
CA VAL A 34 7.42 2.27 -1.94
C VAL A 34 6.29 1.49 -2.61
N ASP A 35 5.55 2.17 -3.48
CA ASP A 35 4.44 1.58 -4.20
C ASP A 35 4.46 2.02 -5.66
N VAL A 36 4.01 1.11 -6.53
CA VAL A 36 3.77 1.37 -7.94
C VAL A 36 2.38 0.88 -8.26
N SER A 37 1.60 1.70 -8.96
CA SER A 37 0.28 1.27 -9.42
C SER A 37 -0.01 1.68 -10.85
N LEU A 38 -0.88 0.89 -11.46
CA LEU A 38 -1.34 1.00 -12.83
C LEU A 38 -2.87 1.05 -12.81
N SER A 39 -3.44 2.17 -13.25
CA SER A 39 -4.88 2.30 -13.50
C SER A 39 -5.17 2.15 -14.99
N GLN A 40 -6.08 1.25 -15.34
CA GLN A 40 -6.59 1.07 -16.70
C GLN A 40 -8.11 0.92 -16.71
N GLN A 41 -8.81 2.00 -17.05
CA GLN A 41 -10.28 2.09 -17.10
C GLN A 41 -10.92 1.66 -15.77
N THR A 42 -11.32 0.41 -15.66
CA THR A 42 -12.02 -0.19 -14.52
C THR A 42 -11.10 -1.04 -13.65
N TYR A 43 -9.87 -1.30 -14.09
CA TYR A 43 -8.90 -2.12 -13.35
C TYR A 43 -7.81 -1.26 -12.73
N PHE A 44 -7.44 -1.61 -11.50
CA PHE A 44 -6.32 -1.02 -10.79
C PHE A 44 -5.44 -2.12 -10.20
N LEU A 45 -4.17 -2.08 -10.57
CA LEU A 45 -3.16 -2.99 -10.05
C LEU A 45 -2.16 -2.20 -9.24
N ASP A 46 -1.76 -2.71 -8.09
CA ASP A 46 -0.76 -2.11 -7.24
C ASP A 46 0.25 -3.16 -6.77
N VAL A 47 1.49 -2.74 -6.66
CA VAL A 47 2.57 -3.51 -6.04
C VAL A 47 3.31 -2.59 -5.11
N GLY A 48 3.54 -3.04 -3.89
CA GLY A 48 4.14 -2.21 -2.87
C GLY A 48 4.92 -3.01 -1.86
N GLY A 49 5.74 -2.31 -1.10
CA GLY A 49 6.50 -2.89 -0.02
C GLY A 49 6.87 -1.84 1.01
N MET A 50 6.94 -2.29 2.26
CA MET A 50 7.31 -1.49 3.41
C MET A 50 8.42 -2.21 4.15
N TYR A 51 9.44 -1.46 4.54
CA TYR A 51 10.51 -1.91 5.42
C TYR A 51 10.48 -1.06 6.70
N HIS A 52 10.34 -1.72 7.84
CA HIS A 52 10.42 -1.13 9.18
C HIS A 52 11.70 -1.61 9.86
N THR A 53 12.35 -0.72 10.60
CA THR A 53 13.69 -1.00 11.15
C THR A 53 13.68 -2.05 12.26
N ASP A 54 12.64 -2.03 13.12
CA ASP A 54 12.50 -2.91 14.29
C ASP A 54 11.44 -4.02 14.13
N ASP A 55 10.33 -3.78 13.42
CA ASP A 55 9.19 -4.71 13.32
C ASP A 55 9.24 -5.65 12.10
N GLY A 56 10.18 -5.44 11.16
CA GLY A 56 10.34 -6.24 9.95
C GLY A 56 9.77 -5.59 8.67
N SER A 57 9.43 -6.41 7.68
CA SER A 57 9.04 -5.96 6.34
C SER A 57 7.83 -6.69 5.80
N TYR A 58 7.11 -6.04 4.89
CA TYR A 58 6.06 -6.70 4.12
C TYR A 58 6.06 -6.23 2.68
N GLY A 59 5.62 -7.11 1.78
CA GLY A 59 5.37 -6.83 0.38
C GLY A 59 3.93 -7.19 0.02
N TYR A 60 3.38 -6.54 -1.00
CA TYR A 60 2.05 -6.90 -1.49
C TYR A 60 1.86 -6.67 -2.98
N VAL A 61 0.93 -7.43 -3.55
CA VAL A 61 0.40 -7.28 -4.90
C VAL A 61 -1.12 -7.24 -4.82
N GLY A 62 -1.71 -6.15 -5.30
CA GLY A 62 -3.13 -5.89 -5.29
C GLY A 62 -3.74 -5.88 -6.68
N ALA A 63 -4.97 -6.36 -6.77
CA ALA A 63 -5.81 -6.25 -7.95
C ALA A 63 -7.20 -5.78 -7.52
N HIS A 64 -7.65 -4.69 -8.14
CA HIS A 64 -8.85 -3.97 -7.77
C HIS A 64 -9.69 -3.65 -9.00
N ILE A 65 -10.99 -3.60 -8.77
CA ILE A 65 -11.96 -3.06 -9.70
C ILE A 65 -12.35 -1.70 -9.16
N GLU A 66 -12.11 -0.67 -9.96
CA GLU A 66 -12.46 0.71 -9.67
C GLU A 66 -13.68 1.11 -10.48
N ASP A 67 -14.68 1.68 -9.81
CA ASP A 67 -15.69 2.44 -10.52
C ASP A 67 -15.22 3.88 -10.66
N ILE A 68 -14.61 4.17 -11.81
CA ILE A 68 -14.36 5.54 -12.23
C ILE A 68 -15.57 5.95 -13.06
N GLU A 69 -16.68 6.29 -12.40
CA GLU A 69 -17.70 7.11 -13.06
C GLU A 69 -17.01 8.41 -13.46
N THR A 70 -16.56 8.45 -14.72
CA THR A 70 -15.82 9.55 -15.36
C THR A 70 -16.77 10.70 -15.67
N SER A 71 -17.68 11.00 -14.73
CA SER A 71 -18.41 12.24 -14.70
C SER A 71 -17.52 13.25 -14.00
N LYS A 72 -17.14 14.33 -14.70
CA LYS A 72 -16.31 15.44 -14.19
C LYS A 72 -16.80 16.04 -12.85
N ASP A 73 -17.99 15.67 -12.41
CA ASP A 73 -18.66 16.15 -11.19
C ASP A 73 -18.65 15.16 -10.01
N TYR A 74 -18.12 13.94 -10.16
CA TYR A 74 -18.02 13.01 -9.03
C TYR A 74 -16.65 13.13 -8.35
N PRO A 75 -16.58 13.74 -7.14
CA PRO A 75 -15.32 13.89 -6.41
C PRO A 75 -14.77 12.58 -5.84
N LEU A 76 -15.40 11.46 -6.13
CA LEU A 76 -15.26 10.24 -5.38
C LEU A 76 -14.82 9.09 -6.28
N GLN A 77 -13.74 8.43 -5.87
CA GLN A 77 -13.27 7.16 -6.45
C GLN A 77 -13.38 6.08 -5.38
N ILE A 78 -13.91 4.93 -5.76
CA ILE A 78 -14.00 3.75 -4.90
C ILE A 78 -13.47 2.56 -5.69
N GLY A 79 -12.61 1.78 -5.04
CA GLY A 79 -12.14 0.51 -5.57
C GLY A 79 -12.33 -0.60 -4.55
N LEU A 80 -12.68 -1.79 -5.04
CA LEU A 80 -12.78 -3.01 -4.26
C LEU A 80 -11.90 -4.07 -4.90
N GLY A 81 -11.26 -4.90 -4.10
CA GLY A 81 -10.36 -5.91 -4.64
C GLY A 81 -9.72 -6.79 -3.60
N VAL A 82 -8.65 -7.43 -4.07
CA VAL A 82 -7.89 -8.42 -3.32
C VAL A 82 -6.44 -8.00 -3.30
N ARG A 83 -5.76 -8.29 -2.19
CA ARG A 83 -4.34 -8.01 -2.02
C ARG A 83 -3.65 -9.24 -1.45
N PHE A 84 -2.68 -9.76 -2.18
CA PHE A 84 -1.76 -10.79 -1.69
C PHE A 84 -0.66 -10.08 -0.91
N ILE A 85 -0.46 -10.47 0.34
CA ILE A 85 0.44 -9.82 1.28
C ILE A 85 1.41 -10.89 1.78
N ALA A 86 2.69 -10.64 1.64
CA ALA A 86 3.75 -11.44 2.23
C ALA A 86 4.41 -10.63 3.35
N VAL A 87 4.49 -11.21 4.54
CA VAL A 87 5.01 -10.57 5.74
C VAL A 87 6.23 -11.33 6.24
N ASP A 88 7.21 -10.59 6.72
CA ASP A 88 8.42 -11.09 7.35
C ASP A 88 8.65 -10.21 8.59
N ALA A 89 8.21 -10.69 9.75
CA ALA A 89 8.30 -9.95 11.00
C ALA A 89 9.61 -10.26 11.72
N ASP A 90 10.37 -9.23 12.11
CA ASP A 90 11.64 -9.39 12.83
C ASP A 90 11.40 -9.44 14.33
N ALA A 91 10.56 -10.39 14.76
CA ALA A 91 10.05 -10.44 16.13
C ALA A 91 10.71 -11.53 16.98
N GLY A 92 11.77 -12.20 16.49
CA GLY A 92 12.57 -13.18 17.24
C GLY A 92 12.34 -14.66 16.90
N GLY A 93 11.69 -14.98 15.78
CA GLY A 93 11.48 -16.34 15.24
C GLY A 93 11.27 -16.34 13.72
N ASP A 94 10.99 -17.50 13.11
CA ASP A 94 10.59 -17.64 11.69
C ASP A 94 9.15 -17.09 11.48
N ASP A 95 8.91 -15.82 11.82
CA ASP A 95 7.60 -15.15 11.74
C ASP A 95 7.36 -14.59 10.32
N THR A 96 7.51 -15.47 9.33
CA THR A 96 7.19 -15.22 7.93
C THR A 96 5.83 -15.85 7.60
N GLY A 97 5.07 -15.19 6.74
CA GLY A 97 3.83 -15.76 6.24
C GLY A 97 3.24 -15.03 5.06
N VAL A 98 2.14 -15.58 4.53
CA VAL A 98 1.40 -14.98 3.43
C VAL A 98 -0.09 -14.97 3.72
N ALA A 99 -0.76 -13.91 3.29
CA ALA A 99 -2.18 -13.72 3.51
C ALA A 99 -2.83 -13.07 2.28
N VAL A 100 -4.10 -13.37 2.04
CA VAL A 100 -4.92 -12.76 0.99
C VAL A 100 -5.96 -11.87 1.64
N GLY A 101 -5.72 -10.57 1.60
CA GLY A 101 -6.64 -9.56 2.11
C GLY A 101 -7.73 -9.24 1.10
N LEU A 102 -8.98 -9.25 1.56
CA LEU A 102 -10.11 -8.68 0.84
C LEU A 102 -10.36 -7.27 1.35
N GLY A 103 -10.61 -6.32 0.46
CA GLY A 103 -10.74 -4.95 0.87
C GLY A 103 -10.96 -3.99 -0.27
N GLY A 104 -10.54 -2.75 -0.04
CA GLY A 104 -10.69 -1.71 -1.01
C GLY A 104 -10.13 -0.39 -0.54
N PHE A 105 -10.36 0.62 -1.36
CA PHE A 105 -9.94 1.96 -1.06
C PHE A 105 -11.00 2.97 -1.51
N TYR A 106 -10.89 4.16 -0.97
CA TYR A 106 -11.76 5.28 -1.20
C TYR A 106 -10.89 6.53 -1.35
N ARG A 107 -11.12 7.34 -2.38
CA ARG A 107 -10.45 8.62 -2.58
C ARG A 107 -11.47 9.72 -2.85
N TYR A 108 -11.53 10.70 -1.96
CA TYR A 108 -12.36 11.88 -2.11
C TYR A 108 -11.52 13.11 -2.45
N THR A 109 -11.73 13.68 -3.63
CA THR A 109 -11.08 14.90 -4.10
C THR A 109 -12.03 16.07 -3.96
N PHE A 110 -11.68 17.08 -3.17
CA PHE A 110 -12.60 18.16 -2.85
C PHE A 110 -12.97 18.99 -4.11
N PRO A 111 -14.26 19.07 -4.53
CA PRO A 111 -14.66 19.75 -5.78
C PRO A 111 -14.27 21.23 -5.84
N LYS A 112 -14.33 21.92 -4.70
CA LYS A 112 -13.99 23.35 -4.58
C LYS A 112 -12.49 23.60 -4.47
N ALA A 113 -11.72 22.56 -4.19
CA ALA A 113 -10.29 22.60 -3.99
C ALA A 113 -9.67 21.32 -4.56
N ASN A 114 -9.73 21.16 -5.90
CA ASN A 114 -9.22 20.00 -6.68
C ASN A 114 -7.70 19.73 -6.53
N ARG A 115 -7.06 20.34 -5.54
CA ARG A 115 -5.70 20.07 -5.11
C ARG A 115 -5.65 19.23 -3.84
N PHE A 116 -6.72 19.13 -3.06
CA PHE A 116 -6.77 18.31 -1.86
C PHE A 116 -7.56 17.04 -2.14
N SER A 117 -7.00 15.92 -1.71
CA SER A 117 -7.68 14.63 -1.73
C SER A 117 -7.49 13.93 -0.39
N LEU A 118 -8.52 13.22 0.05
CA LEU A 118 -8.46 12.31 1.19
C LEU A 118 -8.53 10.89 0.63
N TYR A 119 -7.53 10.07 0.94
CA TYR A 119 -7.48 8.67 0.55
C TYR A 119 -7.57 7.79 1.80
N GLY A 120 -8.30 6.69 1.72
CA GLY A 120 -8.35 5.67 2.76
C GLY A 120 -8.37 4.29 2.13
N SER A 121 -7.68 3.33 2.72
CA SER A 121 -7.69 1.93 2.29
C SER A 121 -7.75 1.00 3.48
N LEU A 122 -8.42 -0.14 3.29
CA LEU A 122 -8.56 -1.17 4.30
C LEU A 122 -8.62 -2.54 3.63
N TYR A 123 -7.80 -3.46 4.11
CA TYR A 123 -7.73 -4.85 3.68
C TYR A 123 -7.73 -5.75 4.90
N TYR A 124 -8.52 -6.81 4.84
CA TYR A 124 -8.66 -7.79 5.91
C TYR A 124 -8.51 -9.20 5.35
N SER A 125 -7.63 -9.98 5.94
CA SER A 125 -7.41 -11.38 5.63
C SER A 125 -7.87 -12.24 6.80
N PRO A 126 -8.98 -12.98 6.65
CA PRO A 126 -9.38 -13.98 7.65
C PRO A 126 -8.42 -15.18 7.64
N GLU A 127 -8.50 -16.00 8.68
CA GLU A 127 -7.73 -17.27 8.85
C GLU A 127 -7.79 -18.17 7.62
N VAL A 128 -8.95 -18.34 6.99
CA VAL A 128 -9.11 -19.18 5.79
C VAL A 128 -8.37 -18.66 4.54
N LEU A 129 -7.94 -17.39 4.57
CA LEU A 129 -7.15 -16.74 3.53
C LEU A 129 -5.73 -16.41 4.00
N SER A 130 -5.36 -16.83 5.20
CA SER A 130 -4.04 -16.69 5.79
C SER A 130 -3.35 -18.04 5.80
N PHE A 131 -2.04 -18.05 5.59
CA PHE A 131 -1.27 -19.27 5.40
C PHE A 131 0.08 -19.17 6.13
N GLU A 132 0.72 -20.34 6.26
CA GLU A 132 1.95 -20.54 7.01
C GLU A 132 1.74 -20.28 8.50
N ASN A 133 2.31 -19.20 9.03
CA ASN A 133 2.24 -18.88 10.46
C ASN A 133 1.27 -17.73 10.76
N VAL A 134 0.50 -17.26 9.78
CA VAL A 134 -0.42 -16.12 9.94
C VAL A 134 -1.85 -16.62 10.16
N GLU A 135 -2.47 -16.23 11.28
CA GLU A 135 -3.88 -16.50 11.57
C GLU A 135 -4.79 -15.38 11.05
N ASN A 136 -4.36 -14.13 11.22
CA ASN A 136 -5.15 -12.97 10.84
C ASN A 136 -4.23 -11.84 10.41
N LEU A 137 -4.66 -11.09 9.40
CA LEU A 137 -3.95 -9.90 8.98
C LEU A 137 -4.93 -8.81 8.60
N TRP A 138 -4.68 -7.59 9.05
CA TRP A 138 -5.35 -6.42 8.51
C TRP A 138 -4.39 -5.28 8.23
N GLN A 139 -4.70 -4.52 7.19
CA GLN A 139 -3.93 -3.36 6.77
C GLN A 139 -4.88 -2.19 6.54
N GLY A 140 -4.68 -1.12 7.30
CA GLY A 140 -5.43 0.13 7.18
C GLY A 140 -4.50 1.30 6.92
N GLU A 141 -4.92 2.22 6.05
CA GLU A 141 -4.18 3.44 5.80
C GLU A 141 -5.11 4.60 5.46
N VAL A 142 -4.77 5.79 5.96
CA VAL A 142 -5.45 7.05 5.63
C VAL A 142 -4.40 8.06 5.21
N ARG A 143 -4.69 8.84 4.17
CA ARG A 143 -3.77 9.84 3.62
C ARG A 143 -4.49 11.14 3.31
N GLY A 144 -3.88 12.25 3.73
CA GLY A 144 -4.21 13.59 3.25
C GLY A 144 -3.24 13.98 2.14
N GLU A 145 -3.73 14.17 0.92
CA GLU A 145 -2.93 14.48 -0.26
C GLU A 145 -3.09 15.93 -0.70
N TYR A 146 -1.98 16.52 -1.18
CA TYR A 146 -1.94 17.84 -1.78
C TYR A 146 -1.22 17.83 -3.14
N LYS A 147 -1.94 18.21 -4.19
CA LYS A 147 -1.47 18.38 -5.55
C LYS A 147 -0.62 19.64 -5.68
N THR A 148 0.68 19.43 -5.52
CA THR A 148 1.72 20.47 -5.62
C THR A 148 2.03 20.78 -7.08
N LEU A 149 2.07 19.75 -7.94
CA LEU A 149 2.39 19.83 -9.37
C LEU A 149 1.27 19.20 -10.21
N LYS A 150 1.29 19.40 -11.53
CA LYS A 150 0.28 18.79 -12.43
C LYS A 150 0.30 17.26 -12.37
N ASN A 151 1.48 16.69 -12.16
CA ASN A 151 1.79 15.27 -12.17
C ASN A 151 2.53 14.81 -10.89
N ALA A 152 2.46 15.58 -9.81
CA ALA A 152 2.98 15.13 -8.52
C ALA A 152 2.20 15.70 -7.34
N ARG A 153 2.09 14.87 -6.30
CA ARG A 153 1.38 15.15 -5.05
C ARG A 153 2.29 14.86 -3.88
N VAL A 154 2.15 15.65 -2.82
CA VAL A 154 2.71 15.32 -1.51
C VAL A 154 1.59 14.83 -0.64
N PHE A 155 1.87 13.95 0.31
CA PHE A 155 0.84 13.48 1.23
C PHE A 155 1.40 13.22 2.62
N LEU A 156 0.50 13.34 3.59
CA LEU A 156 0.66 12.85 4.95
C LEU A 156 -0.12 11.54 5.05
N ARG A 157 0.51 10.49 5.55
CA ARG A 157 -0.15 9.19 5.79
C ARG A 157 -0.19 8.87 7.27
N TYR A 158 -1.22 8.13 7.67
CA TYR A 158 -1.29 7.39 8.91
C TYR A 158 -1.72 5.97 8.56
N GLY A 159 -0.90 4.98 8.90
CA GLY A 159 -1.16 3.58 8.58
C GLY A 159 -0.97 2.67 9.78
N GLN A 160 -1.49 1.46 9.65
CA GLN A 160 -1.23 0.35 10.56
C GLN A 160 -1.42 -0.95 9.77
N THR A 161 -0.55 -1.92 10.02
CA THR A 161 -0.63 -3.29 9.48
C THR A 161 -0.44 -4.22 10.64
N SER A 162 -1.49 -4.87 11.10
CA SER A 162 -1.42 -5.81 12.23
C SER A 162 -1.45 -7.23 11.69
N VAL A 163 -0.57 -8.07 12.24
CA VAL A 163 -0.45 -9.48 11.88
C VAL A 163 -0.52 -10.32 13.15
N GLU A 164 -1.48 -11.22 13.21
CA GLU A 164 -1.60 -12.22 14.27
C GLU A 164 -1.00 -13.54 13.77
N PHE A 165 -0.09 -14.11 14.54
CA PHE A 165 0.64 -15.33 14.19
C PHE A 165 0.24 -16.48 15.11
N ASP A 166 0.10 -17.71 14.59
CA ASP A 166 -0.34 -18.90 15.33
C ASP A 166 0.53 -19.21 16.55
N ASN A 167 1.81 -18.82 16.48
CA ASN A 167 2.82 -19.08 17.50
C ASN A 167 2.85 -18.01 18.61
N ARG A 168 1.94 -17.02 18.57
CA ARG A 168 1.89 -15.89 19.52
C ARG A 168 0.46 -15.59 19.94
N ASN A 169 0.32 -15.15 21.19
CA ASN A 169 -0.97 -14.68 21.71
C ASN A 169 -1.23 -13.19 21.43
N ASP A 170 -0.22 -12.46 20.93
CA ASP A 170 -0.27 -11.01 20.71
C ASP A 170 -0.02 -10.70 19.22
N ALA A 171 -0.78 -9.75 18.68
CA ALA A 171 -0.60 -9.27 17.32
C ALA A 171 0.67 -8.40 17.20
N VAL A 172 1.38 -8.53 16.07
CA VAL A 172 2.53 -7.72 15.70
C VAL A 172 2.03 -6.56 14.83
N ASP A 173 2.13 -5.34 15.37
CA ASP A 173 1.76 -4.12 14.66
C ASP A 173 2.95 -3.59 13.86
N MET A 174 2.92 -3.81 12.55
CA MET A 174 3.81 -3.19 11.58
C MET A 174 3.24 -1.85 11.10
N ASN A 175 4.11 -0.93 10.70
CA ASN A 175 3.73 0.32 10.02
C ASN A 175 2.85 1.28 10.84
N GLN A 176 2.83 1.17 12.17
CA GLN A 176 2.01 2.03 13.01
C GLN A 176 2.63 3.44 13.09
N GLY A 177 2.02 4.42 12.43
CA GLY A 177 2.45 5.82 12.62
C GLY A 177 2.18 6.78 11.48
N ILE A 178 2.66 8.00 11.68
CA ILE A 178 2.55 9.10 10.71
C ILE A 178 3.77 9.10 9.80
N GLY A 179 3.54 9.26 8.50
CA GLY A 179 4.59 9.39 7.51
C GLY A 179 4.32 10.51 6.51
N LEU A 180 5.37 10.92 5.80
CA LEU A 180 5.32 11.87 4.70
C LEU A 180 5.73 11.15 3.41
N GLY A 181 5.06 11.47 2.32
CA GLY A 181 5.37 10.86 1.04
C GLY A 181 5.08 11.75 -0.16
N VAL A 182 5.49 11.23 -1.31
CA VAL A 182 5.30 11.84 -2.62
C VAL A 182 4.73 10.81 -3.58
N VAL A 183 3.82 11.27 -4.44
CA VAL A 183 3.30 10.51 -5.58
C VAL A 183 3.71 11.26 -6.84
N ALA A 184 4.24 10.53 -7.81
CA ALA A 184 4.50 11.01 -9.15
C ALA A 184 3.61 10.23 -10.14
N ASP A 185 2.84 10.96 -10.93
CA ASP A 185 1.98 10.41 -11.97
C ASP A 185 2.73 10.53 -13.33
N PHE A 186 2.82 9.44 -14.09
CA PHE A 186 3.51 9.37 -15.39
C PHE A 186 2.55 9.05 -16.55
#